data_AF-A0AAE0DIL9-F1
#
_entry.id   AF-A0AAE0DIL9-F1
#
_cell.length_a   1.000
_cell.length_b   1.000
_cell.length_c   1.000
_cell.angle_alpha   90.00
_cell.angle_beta   90.00
_cell.angle_gamma   90.00
#
_symmetry.space_group_name_H-M   'P 1'
#
loop_
_entity.id
_entity.type
_entity.pdbx_description
1 polymer ?
#
loop_
_entity_poly.entity_id
_entity_poly.type
_entity_poly.pdbx_seq_one_letter_code
_entity_poly.pdbx_strand_id
1 'polypeptide(L)'
;MINMFTDHATKAGRPLTTQLREGTYREYKNSIYQSTVVGFLAILRIDEKQGRFYDACNYTPTLSAFVKITQLLTIQASVYAEEAGKVEHAADMLRAYRARCLLRDSHTPFGWILTLRSQGRRIRNNTTSAGYITWADDRSSLTFKDITLDIKAFRGFLRQQTEALCAELSELCLPQPYEQSIPRFDLGKLRDNPANAQTGWSFLQEPQNDLARWQEWLINRVLDQRILREQFFQLERRVAGQPPKEPQWQVARVRQYLELLRRFLTRLSMLIFILSGQPARGTELFSLRYRNTFYGGYRNIYIEQGLLGFVTLYHKGYSIGGSLKIIYQYLPPALSQVVVQYLVLVLPFSQQLSRLVYDQPEDSAFL
;
A
#
# COMPACT_ATOMS: atom_id res chain seq x y z
N MET A 1 4.91 -0.40 -32.24
CA MET A 1 3.55 -1.02 -32.20
C MET A 1 2.45 -0.10 -32.73
N ILE A 2 2.75 1.12 -33.21
CA ILE A 2 1.76 2.06 -33.79
C ILE A 2 1.89 2.23 -35.32
N ASN A 3 3.06 2.01 -35.92
CA ASN A 3 3.28 2.33 -37.34
C ASN A 3 3.13 1.18 -38.35
N MET A 4 2.52 0.04 -37.98
CA MET A 4 2.31 -1.06 -38.93
C MET A 4 0.88 -1.11 -39.51
N PHE A 5 0.03 -0.14 -39.15
CA PHE A 5 -1.39 -0.12 -39.54
C PHE A 5 -1.77 0.99 -40.54
N THR A 6 -0.82 1.79 -41.05
CA THR A 6 -1.15 3.00 -41.79
C THR A 6 -0.98 2.96 -43.32
N ASP A 7 -0.30 1.97 -43.92
CA ASP A 7 0.18 2.16 -45.30
C ASP A 7 -0.52 1.39 -46.45
N HIS A 8 -1.72 0.83 -46.25
CA HIS A 8 -2.45 0.21 -47.37
C HIS A 8 -3.92 0.60 -47.54
N ALA A 9 -4.38 1.69 -46.94
CA ALA A 9 -5.80 2.09 -47.02
C ALA A 9 -6.05 3.44 -47.73
N THR A 10 -5.28 3.80 -48.76
CA THR A 10 -5.50 5.02 -49.56
C THR A 10 -6.26 4.80 -50.88
N LYS A 11 -7.04 3.71 -51.02
CA LYS A 11 -7.78 3.46 -52.29
C LYS A 11 -9.25 3.08 -52.23
N ALA A 12 -9.91 3.14 -51.08
CA ALA A 12 -11.37 3.03 -51.04
C ALA A 12 -11.91 3.86 -49.88
N GLY A 13 -12.55 5.00 -50.20
CA GLY A 13 -13.10 5.95 -49.24
C GLY A 13 -14.22 5.38 -48.37
N ARG A 14 -13.87 4.57 -47.37
CA ARG A 14 -14.73 4.19 -46.26
C ARG A 14 -14.08 4.59 -44.93
N PRO A 15 -14.83 5.21 -44.00
CA PRO A 15 -14.30 5.65 -42.73
C PRO A 15 -13.86 4.47 -41.83
N LEU A 16 -12.68 4.60 -41.23
CA LEU A 16 -12.01 3.62 -40.34
C LEU A 16 -12.82 3.17 -39.12
N THR A 17 -13.88 3.90 -38.76
CA THR A 17 -14.71 3.65 -37.56
C THR A 17 -15.67 2.46 -37.71
N THR A 18 -15.96 2.00 -38.94
CA THR A 18 -16.93 0.92 -39.16
C THR A 18 -16.28 -0.47 -39.15
N GLN A 19 -15.03 -0.61 -39.60
CA GLN A 19 -14.37 -1.93 -39.67
C GLN A 19 -13.85 -2.45 -38.32
N LEU A 20 -13.48 -1.56 -37.39
CA LEU A 20 -13.09 -1.95 -36.02
C LEU A 20 -14.28 -2.41 -35.15
N ARG A 21 -15.53 -2.16 -35.59
CA ARG A 21 -16.74 -2.60 -34.87
C ARG A 21 -17.20 -4.01 -35.22
N GLU A 22 -16.80 -4.56 -36.36
CA GLU A 22 -17.37 -5.82 -36.88
C GLU A 22 -16.50 -7.07 -36.62
N GLY A 23 -15.17 -6.92 -36.44
CA GLY A 23 -14.26 -8.05 -36.31
C GLY A 23 -14.06 -8.61 -34.90
N THR A 24 -14.37 -7.84 -33.85
CA THR A 24 -13.94 -8.14 -32.48
C THR A 24 -14.97 -8.88 -31.62
N TYR A 25 -16.23 -8.99 -32.06
CA TYR A 25 -17.35 -9.39 -31.19
C TYR A 25 -18.40 -10.31 -31.80
N ARG A 26 -18.14 -10.97 -32.95
CA ARG A 26 -19.10 -11.95 -33.49
C ARG A 26 -19.07 -13.26 -32.70
N GLU A 27 -20.25 -13.75 -32.33
CA GLU A 27 -20.45 -15.16 -31.96
C GLU A 27 -20.06 -16.07 -33.12
N TYR A 28 -19.33 -17.14 -32.82
CA TYR A 28 -18.76 -18.00 -33.85
C TYR A 28 -19.85 -18.83 -34.52
N LYS A 29 -20.01 -18.68 -35.85
CA LYS A 29 -20.89 -19.57 -36.63
C LYS A 29 -20.23 -20.90 -37.00
N ASN A 30 -18.90 -20.95 -37.24
CA ASN A 30 -18.23 -22.16 -37.75
C ASN A 30 -16.91 -22.58 -37.01
N SER A 31 -16.01 -21.65 -36.64
CA SER A 31 -14.77 -21.99 -35.90
C SER A 31 -14.25 -20.82 -35.05
N ILE A 32 -13.74 -21.13 -33.85
CA ILE A 32 -13.21 -20.14 -32.89
C ILE A 32 -11.95 -19.41 -33.40
N TYR A 33 -11.20 -20.04 -34.29
CA TYR A 33 -9.96 -19.51 -34.87
C TYR A 33 -10.19 -18.49 -35.99
N GLN A 34 -11.44 -18.24 -36.38
CA GLN A 34 -11.78 -17.13 -37.27
C GLN A 34 -11.64 -15.77 -36.56
N SER A 35 -11.58 -15.74 -35.23
CA SER A 35 -11.26 -14.52 -34.48
C SER A 35 -9.78 -14.21 -34.57
N THR A 36 -9.45 -13.03 -35.09
CA THR A 36 -8.08 -12.49 -35.10
C THR A 36 -7.47 -12.46 -33.70
N VAL A 37 -8.28 -12.17 -32.67
CA VAL A 37 -7.83 -12.15 -31.27
C VAL A 37 -7.44 -13.55 -30.81
N VAL A 38 -8.27 -14.56 -31.10
CA VAL A 38 -7.96 -15.96 -30.73
C VAL A 38 -6.74 -16.45 -31.50
N GLY A 39 -6.64 -16.16 -32.80
CA GLY A 39 -5.47 -16.51 -33.62
C GLY A 39 -4.19 -15.87 -33.09
N PHE A 40 -4.20 -14.57 -32.82
CA PHE A 40 -3.06 -13.85 -32.26
C PHE A 40 -2.61 -14.44 -30.91
N LEU A 41 -3.54 -14.66 -29.99
CA LEU A 41 -3.21 -15.26 -28.69
C LEU A 41 -2.68 -16.69 -28.86
N ALA A 42 -3.27 -17.49 -29.74
CA ALA A 42 -2.79 -18.84 -30.03
C ALA A 42 -1.35 -18.85 -30.54
N ILE A 43 -0.97 -17.88 -31.38
CA ILE A 43 0.42 -17.70 -31.85
C ILE A 43 1.33 -17.30 -30.69
N LEU A 44 0.91 -16.41 -29.78
CA LEU A 44 1.69 -16.03 -28.60
C LEU A 44 1.98 -17.18 -27.63
N ARG A 45 1.33 -18.34 -27.81
CA ARG A 45 1.67 -19.54 -27.06
C ARG A 45 2.95 -20.21 -27.58
N ILE A 46 3.43 -19.89 -28.77
CA ILE A 46 4.60 -20.53 -29.37
C ILE A 46 5.87 -19.88 -28.77
N ASP A 47 6.71 -20.70 -28.16
CA ASP A 47 8.07 -20.33 -27.77
C ASP A 47 9.00 -20.57 -28.97
N GLU A 48 9.20 -19.52 -29.78
CA GLU A 48 10.03 -19.57 -30.98
C GLU A 48 11.48 -19.97 -30.68
N LYS A 49 12.01 -19.63 -29.49
CA LYS A 49 13.40 -19.92 -29.13
C LYS A 49 13.62 -21.40 -28.85
N GLN A 50 12.61 -22.07 -28.32
CA GLN A 50 12.69 -23.47 -27.90
C GLN A 50 11.90 -24.41 -28.82
N GLY A 51 11.24 -23.89 -29.85
CA GLY A 51 10.44 -24.66 -30.81
C GLY A 51 9.27 -25.40 -30.16
N ARG A 52 8.77 -24.94 -29.01
CA ARG A 52 7.72 -25.61 -28.22
C ARG A 52 6.59 -24.66 -27.86
N PHE A 53 5.47 -25.19 -27.41
CA PHE A 53 4.41 -24.36 -26.84
C PHE A 53 4.72 -24.03 -25.37
N TYR A 54 4.45 -22.79 -24.96
CA TYR A 54 4.43 -22.42 -23.55
C TYR A 54 3.44 -23.30 -22.79
N ASP A 55 3.89 -23.77 -21.62
CA ASP A 55 3.07 -24.47 -20.65
C ASP A 55 2.01 -23.54 -20.01
N ALA A 56 1.14 -24.11 -19.19
CA ALA A 56 0.09 -23.36 -18.51
C ALA A 56 0.63 -22.29 -17.54
N CYS A 57 1.79 -22.52 -16.90
CA CYS A 57 2.41 -21.58 -15.97
C CYS A 57 2.91 -20.32 -16.69
N ASN A 58 3.46 -20.49 -17.89
CA ASN A 58 4.09 -19.44 -18.67
C ASN A 58 3.11 -18.73 -19.63
N TYR A 59 2.03 -19.39 -20.05
CA TYR A 59 1.04 -18.79 -20.96
C TYR A 59 -0.15 -18.11 -20.26
N THR A 60 -0.57 -18.59 -19.07
CA THR A 60 -1.68 -17.95 -18.33
C THR A 60 -1.44 -16.48 -17.92
N PRO A 61 -0.21 -16.00 -17.67
CA PRO A 61 0.06 -14.57 -17.49
C PRO A 61 -0.30 -13.74 -18.72
N THR A 62 0.01 -14.19 -19.93
CA THR A 62 -0.32 -13.51 -21.19
C THR A 62 -1.83 -13.35 -21.35
N LEU A 63 -2.60 -14.42 -21.14
CA LEU A 63 -4.07 -14.37 -21.13
C LEU A 63 -4.60 -13.41 -20.05
N SER A 64 -3.97 -13.39 -18.88
CA SER A 64 -4.36 -12.52 -17.77
C SER A 64 -4.12 -11.04 -18.08
N ALA A 65 -2.99 -10.71 -18.72
CA ALA A 65 -2.66 -9.37 -19.18
C ALA A 65 -3.70 -8.88 -20.20
N PHE A 66 -4.03 -9.70 -21.20
CA PHE A 66 -5.05 -9.37 -22.19
C PHE A 66 -6.42 -9.10 -21.55
N VAL A 67 -6.86 -9.98 -20.63
CA VAL A 67 -8.11 -9.78 -19.87
C VAL A 67 -8.09 -8.46 -19.12
N LYS A 68 -6.99 -8.15 -18.42
CA LYS A 68 -6.88 -6.93 -17.62
C LYS A 68 -6.91 -5.67 -18.48
N ILE A 69 -6.18 -5.66 -19.59
CA ILE A 69 -6.18 -4.54 -20.54
C ILE A 69 -7.57 -4.34 -21.14
N THR A 70 -8.24 -5.41 -21.57
CA THR A 70 -9.60 -5.32 -22.12
C THR A 70 -10.58 -4.74 -21.10
N GLN A 71 -10.50 -5.18 -19.83
CA GLN A 71 -11.32 -4.63 -18.74
C GLN A 71 -11.06 -3.14 -18.53
N LEU A 72 -9.79 -2.72 -18.49
CA LEU A 72 -9.41 -1.32 -18.33
C LEU A 72 -9.90 -0.45 -19.49
N LEU A 73 -9.73 -0.91 -20.74
CA LEU A 73 -10.23 -0.21 -21.92
C LEU A 73 -11.76 -0.09 -21.92
N THR A 74 -12.47 -1.12 -21.45
CA THR A 74 -13.93 -1.07 -21.34
C THR A 74 -14.38 -0.07 -20.28
N ILE A 75 -13.70 -0.02 -19.13
CA ILE A 75 -13.96 0.98 -18.08
C ILE A 75 -13.68 2.38 -18.61
N GLN A 76 -12.51 2.59 -19.21
CA GLN A 76 -12.12 3.88 -19.77
C GLN A 76 -13.12 4.36 -20.83
N ALA A 77 -13.52 3.50 -21.77
CA ALA A 77 -14.50 3.84 -22.79
C ALA A 77 -15.88 4.19 -22.20
N SER A 78 -16.25 3.56 -21.09
CA SER A 78 -17.52 3.82 -20.40
C SER A 78 -17.50 5.16 -19.67
N VAL A 79 -16.40 5.49 -18.99
CA VAL A 79 -16.20 6.80 -18.34
C VAL A 79 -16.19 7.92 -19.36
N TYR A 80 -15.45 7.77 -20.47
CA TYR A 80 -15.47 8.78 -21.54
C TYR A 80 -16.85 8.96 -22.18
N ALA A 81 -17.66 7.92 -22.25
CA ALA A 81 -19.01 8.03 -22.78
C ALA A 81 -19.94 8.81 -21.83
N GLU A 82 -19.78 8.65 -20.52
CA GLU A 82 -20.49 9.43 -19.50
C GLU A 82 -20.05 10.91 -19.54
N GLU A 83 -18.74 11.17 -19.55
CA GLU A 83 -18.19 12.53 -19.67
C GLU A 83 -18.64 13.24 -20.96
N ALA A 84 -18.80 12.49 -22.05
CA ALA A 84 -19.29 13.00 -23.34
C ALA A 84 -20.83 13.07 -23.43
N GLY A 85 -21.57 12.77 -22.36
CA GLY A 85 -23.04 12.80 -22.33
C GLY A 85 -23.72 11.76 -23.22
N LYS A 86 -23.01 10.71 -23.66
CA LYS A 86 -23.56 9.63 -24.50
C LYS A 86 -24.32 8.58 -23.71
N VAL A 87 -24.02 8.45 -22.41
CA VAL A 87 -24.72 7.60 -21.45
C VAL A 87 -24.87 8.38 -20.15
N GLU A 88 -25.95 8.12 -19.41
CA GLU A 88 -26.23 8.78 -18.12
C GLU A 88 -25.23 8.34 -17.04
N HIS A 89 -24.90 7.05 -16.99
CA HIS A 89 -23.91 6.49 -16.08
C HIS A 89 -22.99 5.48 -16.78
N ALA A 90 -21.68 5.54 -16.53
CA ALA A 90 -20.71 4.57 -17.08
C ALA A 90 -21.06 3.11 -16.72
N ALA A 91 -21.75 2.90 -15.60
CA ALA A 91 -22.23 1.60 -15.15
C ALA A 91 -23.13 0.90 -16.18
N ASP A 92 -23.93 1.64 -16.95
CA ASP A 92 -24.87 1.07 -17.90
C ASP A 92 -24.16 0.54 -19.15
N MET A 93 -23.18 1.31 -19.65
CA MET A 93 -22.31 0.86 -20.73
C MET A 93 -21.46 -0.34 -20.32
N LEU A 94 -20.95 -0.34 -19.08
CA LEU A 94 -20.23 -1.49 -18.51
C LEU A 94 -21.09 -2.75 -18.45
N ARG A 95 -22.35 -2.64 -17.99
CA ARG A 95 -23.30 -3.76 -17.95
C ARG A 95 -23.57 -4.31 -19.36
N ALA A 96 -23.76 -3.43 -20.34
CA ALA A 96 -23.99 -3.81 -21.73
C ALA A 96 -22.80 -4.57 -22.34
N TYR A 97 -21.57 -4.04 -22.19
CA TYR A 97 -20.36 -4.73 -22.64
C TYR A 97 -20.15 -6.06 -21.92
N ARG A 98 -20.39 -6.08 -20.60
CA ARG A 98 -20.27 -7.30 -19.81
C ARG A 98 -21.18 -8.38 -20.39
N ALA A 99 -22.47 -8.10 -20.52
CA ALA A 99 -23.47 -9.04 -21.01
C ALA A 99 -23.17 -9.53 -22.43
N ARG A 100 -22.72 -8.62 -23.30
CA ARG A 100 -22.48 -8.93 -24.72
C ARG A 100 -21.24 -9.77 -24.97
N CYS A 101 -20.13 -9.49 -24.26
CA CYS A 101 -18.85 -10.04 -24.68
C CYS A 101 -17.82 -10.32 -23.59
N LEU A 102 -18.08 -10.04 -22.31
CA LEU A 102 -17.08 -10.27 -21.25
C LEU A 102 -17.44 -11.43 -20.31
N LEU A 103 -18.56 -12.12 -20.55
CA LEU A 103 -18.96 -13.29 -19.77
C LEU A 103 -18.16 -14.53 -20.20
N ARG A 104 -17.80 -15.36 -19.23
CA ARG A 104 -17.07 -16.61 -19.46
C ARG A 104 -17.88 -17.59 -20.32
N ASP A 105 -19.17 -17.68 -20.05
CA ASP A 105 -20.05 -18.68 -20.67
C ASP A 105 -20.61 -18.21 -22.02
N SER A 106 -20.11 -17.09 -22.55
CA SER A 106 -20.47 -16.60 -23.88
C SER A 106 -19.61 -17.24 -24.96
N HIS A 107 -20.18 -17.47 -26.15
CA HIS A 107 -19.46 -17.96 -27.33
C HIS A 107 -18.63 -16.85 -28.02
N THR A 108 -17.83 -16.13 -27.23
CA THR A 108 -17.02 -14.99 -27.67
C THR A 108 -15.53 -15.25 -27.51
N PRO A 109 -14.65 -14.49 -28.19
CA PRO A 109 -13.20 -14.57 -27.97
C PRO A 109 -12.82 -14.45 -26.49
N PHE A 110 -13.48 -13.53 -25.78
CA PHE A 110 -13.22 -13.33 -24.36
C PHE A 110 -13.68 -14.50 -23.50
N GLY A 111 -14.86 -15.08 -23.77
CA GLY A 111 -15.33 -16.29 -23.10
C GLY A 111 -14.36 -17.46 -23.24
N TRP A 112 -13.79 -17.64 -24.44
CA TRP A 112 -12.73 -18.61 -24.70
C TRP A 112 -11.45 -18.32 -23.91
N ILE A 113 -10.97 -17.07 -23.90
CA ILE A 113 -9.79 -16.64 -23.13
C ILE A 113 -9.99 -16.93 -21.64
N LEU A 114 -11.16 -16.58 -21.08
CA LEU A 114 -11.48 -16.80 -19.68
C LEU A 114 -11.51 -18.30 -19.34
N THR A 115 -12.09 -19.11 -20.22
CA THR A 115 -12.15 -20.56 -20.07
C THR A 115 -10.77 -21.20 -20.15
N LEU A 116 -9.98 -20.85 -21.16
CA LEU A 116 -8.60 -21.34 -21.32
C LEU A 116 -7.71 -20.93 -20.15
N ARG A 117 -7.83 -19.67 -19.69
CA ARG A 117 -7.11 -19.19 -18.50
C ARG A 117 -7.54 -19.95 -17.23
N SER A 118 -8.82 -20.25 -17.07
CA SER A 118 -9.32 -21.03 -15.93
C SER A 118 -8.79 -22.47 -15.95
N GLN A 119 -8.78 -23.11 -17.12
CA GLN A 119 -8.21 -24.45 -17.28
C GLN A 119 -6.69 -24.44 -17.03
N GLY A 120 -5.97 -23.48 -17.59
CA GLY A 120 -4.53 -23.32 -17.35
C GLY A 120 -4.20 -23.05 -15.88
N ARG A 121 -5.02 -22.26 -15.18
CA ARG A 121 -4.87 -22.06 -13.73
C ARG A 121 -5.08 -23.36 -12.95
N ARG A 122 -6.07 -24.18 -13.34
CA ARG A 122 -6.30 -25.49 -12.71
C ARG A 122 -5.11 -26.43 -12.94
N ILE A 123 -4.57 -26.49 -14.15
CA ILE A 123 -3.35 -27.25 -14.46
C ILE A 123 -2.21 -26.76 -13.58
N ARG A 124 -1.90 -25.46 -13.60
CA ARG A 124 -0.83 -24.88 -12.77
C ARG A 124 -0.97 -25.20 -11.28
N ASN A 125 -2.17 -25.15 -10.74
CA ASN A 125 -2.40 -25.44 -9.31
C ASN A 125 -2.26 -26.93 -8.97
N ASN A 126 -2.38 -27.83 -9.97
CA ASN A 126 -2.34 -29.28 -9.79
C ASN A 126 -1.07 -29.92 -10.38
N THR A 127 -0.22 -29.15 -11.07
CA THR A 127 1.06 -29.60 -11.62
C THR A 127 2.18 -29.18 -10.66
N THR A 128 3.00 -30.15 -10.25
CA THR A 128 4.22 -29.88 -9.49
C THR A 128 5.17 -29.04 -10.34
N SER A 129 5.39 -27.79 -9.93
CA SER A 129 6.40 -26.94 -10.55
C SER A 129 7.79 -27.34 -10.07
N ALA A 130 8.80 -27.17 -10.92
CA ALA A 130 10.20 -27.19 -10.47
C ALA A 130 10.38 -26.16 -9.35
N GLY A 131 11.12 -26.52 -8.31
CA GLY A 131 11.41 -25.64 -7.18
C GLY A 131 12.20 -24.42 -7.64
N TYR A 132 11.77 -23.23 -7.26
CA TYR A 132 12.49 -21.98 -7.53
C TYR A 132 13.31 -21.49 -6.34
N ILE A 133 13.20 -22.18 -5.21
CA ILE A 133 13.87 -21.85 -3.96
C ILE A 133 14.76 -23.03 -3.59
N THR A 134 16.05 -22.77 -3.46
CA THR A 134 17.01 -23.73 -2.93
C THR A 134 17.70 -23.13 -1.71
N TRP A 135 17.92 -23.96 -0.69
CA TRP A 135 18.72 -23.62 0.48
C TRP A 135 20.08 -24.27 0.33
N ALA A 136 21.14 -23.58 0.75
CA ALA A 136 22.40 -24.25 1.04
C ALA A 136 22.21 -25.27 2.18
N ASP A 137 22.99 -26.35 2.18
CA ASP A 137 22.86 -27.42 3.18
C ASP A 137 23.05 -26.92 4.62
N ASP A 138 23.92 -25.92 4.79
CA ASP A 138 24.21 -25.24 6.06
C ASP A 138 23.17 -24.15 6.42
N ARG A 139 22.18 -23.91 5.55
CA ARG A 139 21.16 -22.86 5.66
C ARG A 139 21.74 -21.44 5.75
N SER A 140 22.97 -21.22 5.28
CA SER A 140 23.62 -19.90 5.27
C SER A 140 23.07 -18.98 4.18
N SER A 141 22.59 -19.55 3.08
CA SER A 141 22.06 -18.82 1.93
C SER A 141 20.78 -19.44 1.38
N LEU A 142 19.94 -18.57 0.82
CA LEU A 142 18.73 -18.92 0.09
C LEU A 142 18.83 -18.37 -1.33
N THR A 143 18.64 -19.23 -2.31
CA THR A 143 18.63 -18.86 -3.72
C THR A 143 17.20 -18.89 -4.24
N PHE A 144 16.72 -17.75 -4.73
CA PHE A 144 15.47 -17.65 -5.50
C PHE A 144 15.81 -17.38 -6.96
N LYS A 145 15.61 -18.38 -7.83
CA LYS A 145 16.06 -18.35 -9.23
C LYS A 145 17.56 -18.02 -9.33
N ASP A 146 17.91 -16.85 -9.87
CA ASP A 146 19.29 -16.40 -10.08
C ASP A 146 19.75 -15.43 -8.96
N ILE A 147 18.95 -15.23 -7.92
CA ILE A 147 19.23 -14.32 -6.81
C ILE A 147 19.57 -15.13 -5.56
N THR A 148 20.83 -15.06 -5.14
CA THR A 148 21.29 -15.66 -3.88
C THR A 148 21.32 -14.61 -2.78
N LEU A 149 20.68 -14.92 -1.66
CA LEU A 149 20.62 -14.10 -0.46
C LEU A 149 21.36 -14.78 0.67
N ASP A 150 22.42 -14.14 1.17
CA ASP A 150 23.11 -14.56 2.38
C ASP A 150 22.31 -14.16 3.63
N ILE A 151 22.01 -15.14 4.48
CA ILE A 151 21.13 -14.96 5.65
C ILE A 151 21.81 -14.11 6.71
N LYS A 152 23.15 -14.18 6.85
CA LYS A 152 23.90 -13.37 7.82
C LYS A 152 23.89 -11.91 7.41
N ALA A 153 24.15 -11.61 6.14
CA ALA A 153 24.08 -10.29 5.55
C ALA A 153 22.67 -9.72 5.64
N PHE A 154 21.64 -10.51 5.35
CA PHE A 154 20.24 -10.08 5.48
C PHE A 154 19.87 -9.72 6.92
N ARG A 155 20.24 -10.55 7.91
CA ARG A 155 20.06 -10.22 9.33
C ARG A 155 20.84 -8.98 9.75
N GLY A 156 22.06 -8.81 9.24
CA GLY A 156 22.89 -7.63 9.45
C GLY A 156 22.22 -6.36 8.91
N PHE A 157 21.68 -6.43 7.69
CA PHE A 157 20.90 -5.35 7.09
C PHE A 157 19.71 -4.96 7.97
N LEU A 158 18.87 -5.92 8.39
CA LEU A 158 17.71 -5.61 9.24
C LEU A 158 18.08 -5.01 10.59
N ARG A 159 19.20 -5.45 11.19
CA ARG A 159 19.74 -4.84 12.41
C ARG A 159 20.13 -3.38 12.17
N GLN A 160 20.90 -3.11 11.12
CA GLN A 160 21.32 -1.75 10.76
C GLN A 160 20.11 -0.84 10.46
N GLN A 161 19.08 -1.37 9.79
CA GLN A 161 17.84 -0.63 9.55
C GLN A 161 17.10 -0.32 10.86
N THR A 162 17.10 -1.24 11.82
CA THR A 162 16.49 -1.03 13.14
C THR A 162 17.26 0.02 13.95
N GLU A 163 18.59 -0.02 13.91
CA GLU A 163 19.45 0.99 14.56
C GLU A 163 19.26 2.38 13.95
N ALA A 164 19.20 2.47 12.61
CA ALA A 164 18.91 3.71 11.91
C ALA A 164 17.51 4.25 12.26
N LEU A 165 16.51 3.37 12.40
CA LEU A 165 15.17 3.77 12.84
C LEU A 165 15.19 4.38 14.24
N CYS A 166 15.91 3.77 15.18
CA CYS A 166 16.08 4.30 16.54
C CYS A 166 16.79 5.66 16.54
N ALA A 167 17.80 5.85 15.68
CA ALA A 167 18.50 7.12 15.52
C ALA A 167 17.58 8.21 14.93
N GLU A 168 16.77 7.87 13.91
CA GLU A 168 15.79 8.78 13.33
C GLU A 168 14.70 9.17 14.36
N LEU A 169 14.22 8.23 15.18
CA LEU A 169 13.32 8.53 16.30
C LEU A 169 13.98 9.49 17.30
N SER A 170 15.26 9.26 17.61
CA SER A 170 16.03 10.13 18.49
C SER A 170 16.08 11.55 17.97
N GLU A 171 16.42 11.72 16.70
CA GLU A 171 16.46 13.03 16.05
C GLU A 171 15.08 13.72 16.05
N LEU A 172 14.00 12.96 15.82
CA LEU A 172 12.61 13.44 15.92
C LEU A 172 12.23 13.88 17.35
N CYS A 173 12.93 13.40 18.37
CA CYS A 173 12.75 13.80 19.76
C CYS A 173 13.54 15.08 20.12
N LEU A 174 14.25 15.69 19.16
CA LEU A 174 14.97 16.96 19.30
C LEU A 174 15.94 16.99 20.50
N PRO A 175 16.91 16.06 20.55
CA PRO A 175 17.77 15.87 21.72
C PRO A 175 18.68 17.09 21.92
N GLN A 176 18.94 17.45 23.18
CA GLN A 176 19.93 18.48 23.52
C GLN A 176 21.23 17.83 24.02
N PRO A 177 22.40 18.49 23.85
CA PRO A 177 23.71 17.92 24.21
C PRO A 177 23.85 17.46 25.66
N TYR A 178 23.06 18.02 26.57
CA TYR A 178 23.14 17.84 28.02
C TYR A 178 21.93 17.09 28.60
N GLU A 179 21.06 16.54 27.78
CA GLU A 179 19.87 15.83 28.23
C GLU A 179 20.01 14.31 28.28
N GLN A 180 19.22 13.71 29.16
CA GLN A 180 19.07 12.26 29.24
C GLN A 180 18.39 11.68 27.99
N SER A 181 18.53 10.37 27.84
CA SER A 181 17.95 9.58 26.76
C SER A 181 16.43 9.81 26.61
N ILE A 182 15.95 9.62 25.38
CA ILE A 182 14.53 9.70 25.01
C ILE A 182 13.68 8.89 26.00
N PRO A 183 12.52 9.42 26.46
CA PRO A 183 11.62 8.69 27.34
C PRO A 183 11.28 7.30 26.80
N ARG A 184 11.49 6.28 27.63
CA ARG A 184 11.08 4.90 27.35
C ARG A 184 9.89 4.54 28.23
N PHE A 185 9.07 3.63 27.73
CA PHE A 185 7.81 3.21 28.35
C PHE A 185 7.89 1.73 28.68
N ASP A 186 7.47 1.35 29.89
CA ASP A 186 7.38 -0.05 30.28
C ASP A 186 6.14 -0.67 29.63
N LEU A 187 6.31 -1.23 28.43
CA LEU A 187 5.19 -1.76 27.65
C LEU A 187 4.44 -2.86 28.39
N GLY A 188 5.11 -3.61 29.28
CA GLY A 188 4.48 -4.68 30.06
C GLY A 188 3.45 -4.16 31.08
N LYS A 189 3.52 -2.87 31.44
CA LYS A 189 2.55 -2.21 32.33
C LYS A 189 1.44 -1.50 31.59
N LEU A 190 1.59 -1.28 30.28
CA LEU A 190 0.55 -0.64 29.48
C LEU A 190 -0.65 -1.57 29.36
N ARG A 191 -1.82 -0.99 29.61
CA ARG A 191 -3.11 -1.65 29.48
C ARG A 191 -3.79 -1.19 28.20
N ASP A 192 -4.46 -2.12 27.54
CA ASP A 192 -5.28 -1.80 26.40
C ASP A 192 -6.57 -2.64 26.43
N ASN A 193 -7.71 -1.99 26.22
CA ASN A 193 -8.99 -2.66 26.10
C ASN A 193 -9.39 -2.73 24.61
N PRO A 194 -9.25 -3.89 23.95
CA PRO A 194 -9.62 -4.04 22.55
C PRO A 194 -11.15 -4.00 22.33
N ALA A 195 -11.95 -4.28 23.36
CA ALA A 195 -13.41 -4.28 23.24
C ALA A 195 -14.02 -2.87 23.27
N ASN A 196 -13.27 -1.85 23.74
CA ASN A 196 -13.77 -0.48 23.80
C ASN A 196 -13.96 0.10 22.39
N ALA A 197 -15.22 0.41 22.06
CA ALA A 197 -15.67 0.94 20.77
C ALA A 197 -15.68 2.47 20.70
N GLN A 198 -15.36 3.17 21.79
CA GLN A 198 -15.46 4.64 21.86
C GLN A 198 -14.61 5.29 20.75
N THR A 199 -15.19 6.28 20.07
CA THR A 199 -14.46 7.05 19.04
C THR A 199 -13.27 7.76 19.67
N GLY A 200 -12.11 7.70 19.01
CA GLY A 200 -10.86 8.27 19.51
C GLY A 200 -10.10 7.37 20.50
N TRP A 201 -10.66 6.22 20.90
CA TRP A 201 -10.03 5.33 21.88
C TRP A 201 -8.84 4.56 21.31
N SER A 202 -7.77 4.52 22.09
CA SER A 202 -6.61 3.61 22.01
C SER A 202 -5.98 3.47 23.40
N PHE A 203 -4.93 2.66 23.55
CA PHE A 203 -4.18 2.58 24.81
C PHE A 203 -3.59 3.93 25.26
N LEU A 204 -3.49 4.92 24.37
CA LEU A 204 -3.06 6.28 24.70
C LEU A 204 -4.09 7.03 25.58
N GLN A 205 -5.37 6.66 25.45
CA GLN A 205 -6.50 7.25 26.19
C GLN A 205 -6.83 6.48 27.47
N GLU A 206 -6.20 5.33 27.71
CA GLU A 206 -6.38 4.55 28.94
C GLU A 206 -5.82 5.33 30.15
N PRO A 207 -6.67 5.75 31.11
CA PRO A 207 -6.23 6.60 32.22
C PRO A 207 -5.12 5.97 33.06
N GLN A 208 -5.10 4.64 33.19
CA GLN A 208 -4.12 3.91 34.00
C GLN A 208 -2.71 3.93 33.39
N ASN A 209 -2.57 4.26 32.11
CA ASN A 209 -1.27 4.31 31.43
C ASN A 209 -0.56 5.66 31.65
N ASP A 210 -1.28 6.71 32.07
CA ASP A 210 -0.73 8.07 32.30
C ASP A 210 0.14 8.58 31.12
N LEU A 211 -0.37 8.34 29.90
CA LEU A 211 0.29 8.73 28.64
C LEU A 211 -0.15 10.11 28.13
N ALA A 212 -1.30 10.61 28.56
CA ALA A 212 -1.84 11.89 28.11
C ALA A 212 -0.90 13.08 28.40
N ARG A 213 -0.21 13.06 29.54
CA ARG A 213 0.80 14.09 29.92
C ARG A 213 1.96 14.22 28.94
N TRP A 214 2.20 13.20 28.11
CA TRP A 214 3.29 13.20 27.14
C TRP A 214 2.90 13.79 25.79
N GLN A 215 1.61 14.02 25.52
CA GLN A 215 1.14 14.53 24.22
C GLN A 215 1.65 15.94 23.92
N GLU A 216 1.93 16.74 24.96
CA GLU A 216 2.49 18.09 24.81
C GLU A 216 4.01 18.13 25.04
N TRP A 217 4.64 16.98 25.28
CA TRP A 217 6.05 16.92 25.70
C TRP A 217 6.99 17.58 24.68
N LEU A 218 6.84 17.27 23.39
CA LEU A 218 7.70 17.83 22.35
C LEU A 218 7.43 19.33 22.11
N ILE A 219 6.16 19.76 22.11
CA ILE A 219 5.86 21.18 21.89
C ILE A 219 6.34 22.01 23.09
N ASN A 220 6.15 21.54 24.32
CA ASN A 220 6.66 22.21 25.51
C ASN A 220 8.18 22.27 25.49
N ARG A 221 8.89 21.25 24.99
CA ARG A 221 10.35 21.35 24.78
C ARG A 221 10.72 22.44 23.79
N VAL A 222 10.03 22.51 22.65
CA VAL A 222 10.29 23.55 21.64
C VAL A 222 10.00 24.94 22.20
N LEU A 223 8.97 25.07 23.03
CA LEU A 223 8.62 26.31 23.69
C LEU A 223 9.63 26.64 24.80
N ASP A 224 9.91 25.77 25.75
CA ASP A 224 10.69 26.08 26.95
C ASP A 224 12.19 26.22 26.68
N GLN A 225 12.73 25.47 25.72
CA GLN A 225 14.16 25.46 25.46
C GLN A 225 14.54 26.54 24.47
N ARG A 226 15.38 27.48 24.92
CA ARG A 226 15.84 28.60 24.10
C ARG A 226 16.37 28.15 22.74
N ILE A 227 17.26 27.16 22.69
CA ILE A 227 17.87 26.68 21.44
C ILE A 227 16.81 26.18 20.45
N LEU A 228 15.85 25.38 20.91
CA LEU A 228 14.78 24.88 20.04
C LEU A 228 13.82 26.00 19.62
N ARG A 229 13.50 26.92 20.53
CA ARG A 229 12.66 28.08 20.24
C ARG A 229 13.28 28.94 19.12
N GLU A 230 14.59 29.19 19.18
CA GLU A 230 15.33 29.94 18.16
C GLU A 230 15.38 29.21 16.80
N GLN A 231 15.28 27.88 16.79
CA GLN A 231 15.22 27.08 15.55
C GLN A 231 13.81 26.99 14.96
N PHE A 232 12.77 26.96 15.79
CA PHE A 232 11.40 26.72 15.32
C PHE A 232 10.58 28.00 15.16
N PHE A 233 11.02 29.12 15.73
CA PHE A 233 10.36 30.42 15.61
C PHE A 233 11.27 31.47 14.99
N GLN A 234 10.67 32.36 14.19
CA GLN A 234 11.33 33.56 13.70
C GLN A 234 11.40 34.56 14.85
N LEU A 235 12.61 34.80 15.35
CA LEU A 235 12.85 35.88 16.31
C LEU A 235 12.96 37.22 15.58
N GLU A 236 11.85 37.95 15.46
CA GLU A 236 11.91 39.34 15.04
C GLU A 236 12.59 40.20 16.14
N ARG A 237 13.50 41.09 15.74
CA ARG A 237 13.99 42.15 16.65
C ARG A 237 12.80 43.02 17.03
N ARG A 238 12.52 43.15 18.34
CA ARG A 238 11.51 44.08 18.85
C ARG A 238 11.80 45.48 18.30
N VAL A 239 10.91 45.99 17.47
CA VAL A 239 10.91 47.40 17.07
C VAL A 239 10.23 48.17 18.20
N ALA A 240 10.94 49.14 18.79
CA ALA A 240 10.41 49.96 19.86
C ALA A 240 9.14 50.70 19.39
N GLY A 241 8.03 50.53 20.12
CA GLY A 241 6.75 51.19 19.84
C GLY A 241 5.71 50.36 19.08
N GLN A 242 6.03 49.13 18.64
CA GLN A 242 5.02 48.21 18.10
C GLN A 242 4.58 47.17 19.15
N PRO A 243 3.31 46.75 19.15
CA PRO A 243 2.86 45.65 19.99
C PRO A 243 3.68 44.39 19.65
N PRO A 244 3.98 43.53 20.63
CA PRO A 244 4.69 42.28 20.38
C PRO A 244 3.86 41.45 19.39
N LYS A 245 4.41 41.21 18.20
CA LYS A 245 3.83 40.24 17.27
C LYS A 245 3.93 38.84 17.87
N GLU A 246 2.93 38.02 17.59
CA GLU A 246 2.97 36.61 17.94
C GLU A 246 4.17 35.93 17.25
N PRO A 247 4.85 35.00 17.95
CA PRO A 247 6.00 34.30 17.40
C PRO A 247 5.58 33.47 16.18
N GLN A 248 6.16 33.75 15.02
CA GLN A 248 5.85 33.04 13.78
C GLN A 248 6.73 31.80 13.63
N TRP A 249 6.15 30.70 13.16
CA TRP A 249 6.89 29.48 12.88
C TRP A 249 7.93 29.67 11.77
N GLN A 250 9.11 29.07 11.93
CA GLN A 250 10.08 28.95 10.87
C GLN A 250 9.70 27.77 9.96
N VAL A 251 8.91 28.07 8.93
CA VAL A 251 8.33 27.07 8.00
C VAL A 251 9.38 26.12 7.42
N ALA A 252 10.59 26.62 7.13
CA ALA A 252 11.69 25.79 6.64
C ALA A 252 12.12 24.69 7.65
N ARG A 253 12.22 25.03 8.94
CA ARG A 253 12.57 24.08 10.00
C ARG A 253 11.46 23.05 10.20
N VAL A 254 10.21 23.49 10.19
CA VAL A 254 9.03 22.62 10.28
C VAL A 254 9.00 21.63 9.12
N ARG A 255 9.24 22.10 7.89
CA ARG A 255 9.33 21.23 6.70
C ARG A 255 10.45 20.20 6.83
N GLN A 256 11.63 20.59 7.32
CA GLN A 256 12.73 19.65 7.57
C GLN A 256 12.35 18.58 8.61
N TYR A 257 11.65 18.97 9.67
CA TYR A 257 11.15 18.04 10.68
C TYR A 257 10.16 17.03 10.08
N LEU A 258 9.20 17.49 9.27
CA LEU A 258 8.23 16.61 8.63
C LEU A 258 8.85 15.70 7.56
N GLU A 259 9.91 16.14 6.88
CA GLU A 259 10.66 15.28 5.95
C GLU A 259 11.45 14.18 6.69
N LEU A 260 12.04 14.51 7.85
CA LEU A 260 12.65 13.51 8.72
C LEU A 260 11.61 12.49 9.19
N LEU A 261 10.41 12.95 9.58
CA LEU A 261 9.31 12.07 9.95
C LEU A 261 8.88 11.15 8.80
N ARG A 262 8.81 11.67 7.57
CA ARG A 262 8.49 10.87 6.38
C ARG A 262 9.51 9.76 6.14
N ARG A 263 10.81 10.07 6.31
CA ARG A 263 11.89 9.08 6.22
C ARG A 263 11.76 8.01 7.30
N PHE A 264 11.52 8.41 8.55
CA PHE A 264 11.27 7.51 9.67
C PHE A 264 10.09 6.58 9.39
N LEU A 265 8.94 7.10 8.98
CA LEU A 265 7.75 6.30 8.68
C LEU A 265 7.96 5.33 7.51
N THR A 266 8.73 5.74 6.49
CA THR A 266 9.11 4.87 5.38
C THR A 266 9.92 3.67 5.86
N ARG A 267 10.92 3.91 6.72
CA ARG A 267 11.75 2.84 7.31
C ARG A 267 10.96 1.98 8.27
N LEU A 268 10.11 2.58 9.10
CA LEU A 268 9.21 1.89 10.02
C LEU A 268 8.30 0.93 9.26
N SER A 269 7.68 1.40 8.18
CA SER A 269 6.79 0.59 7.33
C SER A 269 7.50 -0.64 6.76
N MET A 270 8.73 -0.47 6.24
CA MET A 270 9.55 -1.57 5.75
C MET A 270 9.88 -2.57 6.87
N LEU A 271 10.25 -2.09 8.06
CA LEU A 271 10.60 -2.96 9.18
C LEU A 271 9.39 -3.70 9.74
N ILE A 272 8.23 -3.06 9.86
CA ILE A 272 6.97 -3.74 10.21
C ILE A 272 6.67 -4.83 9.18
N PHE A 273 6.75 -4.52 7.88
CA PHE A 273 6.49 -5.48 6.81
C PHE A 273 7.39 -6.73 6.88
N ILE A 274 8.67 -6.57 7.21
CA ILE A 274 9.62 -7.70 7.23
C ILE A 274 9.62 -8.44 8.58
N LEU A 275 9.48 -7.73 9.70
CA LEU A 275 9.70 -8.27 11.04
C LEU A 275 8.43 -8.71 11.78
N SER A 276 7.23 -8.44 11.25
CA SER A 276 5.96 -8.84 11.89
C SER A 276 5.57 -10.32 11.72
N GLY A 277 6.53 -11.17 11.34
CA GLY A 277 6.35 -12.62 11.15
C GLY A 277 5.87 -13.01 9.75
N GLN A 278 4.88 -12.32 9.19
CA GLN A 278 4.49 -12.43 7.77
C GLN A 278 4.12 -11.06 7.21
N PRO A 279 4.61 -10.70 6.01
CA PRO A 279 4.31 -9.41 5.41
C PRO A 279 2.80 -9.24 5.18
N ALA A 280 2.20 -8.30 5.90
CA ALA A 280 0.88 -7.80 5.56
C ALA A 280 0.90 -7.25 4.12
N ARG A 281 -0.20 -7.33 3.37
CA ARG A 281 -0.23 -6.67 2.06
C ARG A 281 0.00 -5.18 2.23
N GLY A 282 0.60 -4.53 1.24
CA GLY A 282 0.81 -3.08 1.28
C GLY A 282 -0.47 -2.31 1.67
N THR A 283 -1.62 -2.67 1.09
CA THR A 283 -2.91 -2.08 1.44
C THR A 283 -3.35 -2.31 2.89
N GLU A 284 -2.99 -3.45 3.47
CA GLU A 284 -3.30 -3.77 4.87
C GLU A 284 -2.37 -2.98 5.82
N LEU A 285 -1.09 -2.86 5.49
CA LEU A 285 -0.09 -2.09 6.24
C LEU A 285 -0.44 -0.60 6.30
N PHE A 286 -0.77 0.02 5.16
CA PHE A 286 -1.13 1.45 5.11
C PHE A 286 -2.54 1.75 5.64
N SER A 287 -3.28 0.71 6.05
CA SER A 287 -4.59 0.84 6.70
C SER A 287 -4.53 0.63 8.22
N LEU A 288 -3.32 0.49 8.79
CA LEU A 288 -3.14 0.34 10.22
C LEU A 288 -3.57 1.60 10.95
N ARG A 289 -4.57 1.43 11.83
CA ARG A 289 -5.13 2.51 12.64
C ARG A 289 -4.73 2.33 14.09
N TYR A 290 -4.23 3.40 14.69
CA TYR A 290 -3.85 3.38 16.11
C TYR A 290 -4.99 3.74 17.04
N ARG A 291 -6.04 4.41 16.55
CA ARG A 291 -7.23 4.79 17.34
C ARG A 291 -8.53 4.48 16.61
N ASN A 292 -9.58 4.28 17.39
CA ASN A 292 -10.92 4.10 16.86
C ASN A 292 -11.38 5.38 16.16
N THR A 293 -12.14 5.25 15.08
CA THR A 293 -12.64 6.39 14.29
C THR A 293 -14.14 6.24 14.06
N PHE A 294 -14.84 7.36 13.88
CA PHE A 294 -16.29 7.35 13.69
C PHE A 294 -16.70 6.53 12.46
N TYR A 295 -16.09 6.80 11.30
CA TYR A 295 -16.39 6.08 10.05
C TYR A 295 -15.70 4.73 9.94
N GLY A 296 -14.53 4.58 10.56
CA GLY A 296 -13.70 3.40 10.40
C GLY A 296 -13.90 2.32 11.47
N GLY A 297 -14.62 2.63 12.55
CA GLY A 297 -14.83 1.73 13.68
C GLY A 297 -13.57 1.47 14.49
N TYR A 298 -13.37 0.21 14.89
CA TYR A 298 -12.25 -0.22 15.73
C TYR A 298 -10.89 0.03 15.07
N ARG A 299 -9.91 0.38 15.92
CA ARG A 299 -8.49 0.43 15.57
C ARG A 299 -7.96 -0.96 15.22
N ASN A 300 -6.72 -0.98 14.74
CA ASN A 300 -6.06 -2.21 14.32
C ASN A 300 -4.72 -2.40 15.03
N ILE A 301 -4.28 -1.47 15.88
CA ILE A 301 -3.07 -1.57 16.70
C ILE A 301 -3.47 -1.71 18.16
N TYR A 302 -2.82 -2.64 18.87
CA TYR A 302 -3.11 -3.00 20.24
C TYR A 302 -1.82 -3.26 21.02
N ILE A 303 -1.86 -3.07 22.34
CA ILE A 303 -0.81 -3.53 23.25
C ILE A 303 -1.28 -4.77 23.99
N GLU A 304 -0.46 -5.82 23.98
CA GLU A 304 -0.73 -7.06 24.71
C GLU A 304 0.57 -7.65 25.24
N GLN A 305 0.63 -7.90 26.56
CA GLN A 305 1.78 -8.51 27.24
C GLN A 305 3.14 -7.83 26.93
N GLY A 306 3.15 -6.50 26.78
CA GLY A 306 4.35 -5.74 26.48
C GLY A 306 4.81 -5.78 25.02
N LEU A 307 4.01 -6.34 24.12
CA LEU A 307 4.23 -6.29 22.68
C LEU A 307 3.16 -5.45 22.00
N LEU A 308 3.57 -4.76 20.95
CA LEU A 308 2.65 -4.12 20.04
C LEU A 308 2.19 -5.12 18.98
N GLY A 309 0.91 -5.41 19.00
CA GLY A 309 0.23 -6.24 18.02
C GLY A 309 -0.58 -5.40 17.05
N PHE A 310 -0.78 -5.90 15.84
CA PHE A 310 -1.77 -5.36 14.94
C PHE A 310 -2.60 -6.44 14.26
N VAL A 311 -3.83 -6.08 13.96
CA VAL A 311 -4.87 -6.97 13.43
C VAL A 311 -5.23 -6.51 12.03
N THR A 312 -4.95 -7.36 11.05
CA THR A 312 -5.38 -7.14 9.66
C THR A 312 -6.59 -8.01 9.34
N LEU A 313 -7.59 -7.41 8.71
CA LEU A 313 -8.79 -8.09 8.25
C LEU A 313 -8.61 -8.43 6.77
N TYR A 314 -8.35 -9.70 6.49
CA TYR A 314 -8.05 -10.16 5.14
C TYR A 314 -9.33 -10.47 4.34
N HIS A 315 -9.47 -9.88 3.15
CA HIS A 315 -10.73 -9.89 2.37
C HIS A 315 -10.73 -10.70 1.05
N LYS A 316 -9.66 -11.41 0.64
CA LYS A 316 -9.61 -12.05 -0.71
C LYS A 316 -10.53 -13.26 -0.93
N GLY A 317 -11.30 -13.68 0.07
CA GLY A 317 -12.26 -14.79 -0.04
C GLY A 317 -13.67 -14.46 0.43
N TYR A 318 -13.93 -13.24 0.89
CA TYR A 318 -15.22 -12.88 1.50
C TYR A 318 -16.39 -13.08 0.53
N SER A 319 -16.20 -12.67 -0.74
CA SER A 319 -17.20 -12.86 -1.79
C SER A 319 -17.47 -14.33 -2.17
N ILE A 320 -16.62 -15.27 -1.74
CA ILE A 320 -16.72 -16.70 -2.08
C ILE A 320 -17.14 -17.53 -0.86
N GLY A 321 -16.70 -17.17 0.36
CA GLY A 321 -16.87 -18.00 1.56
C GLY A 321 -17.43 -17.30 2.79
N GLY A 322 -17.78 -16.00 2.72
CA GLY A 322 -18.43 -15.26 3.81
C GLY A 322 -17.63 -15.10 5.12
N SER A 323 -16.43 -15.67 5.24
CA SER A 323 -15.61 -15.62 6.44
C SER A 323 -14.45 -14.63 6.31
N LEU A 324 -14.31 -13.78 7.32
CA LEU A 324 -13.15 -12.89 7.49
C LEU A 324 -12.05 -13.67 8.20
N LYS A 325 -10.84 -13.68 7.61
CA LYS A 325 -9.66 -14.19 8.31
C LYS A 325 -9.03 -13.03 9.07
N ILE A 326 -9.05 -13.14 10.39
CA ILE A 326 -8.39 -12.21 11.31
C ILE A 326 -6.97 -12.72 11.52
N ILE A 327 -5.98 -11.87 11.25
CA ILE A 327 -4.57 -12.21 11.43
C ILE A 327 -3.99 -11.27 12.48
N TYR A 328 -3.51 -11.84 13.56
CA TYR A 328 -2.74 -11.15 14.59
C TYR A 328 -1.26 -11.24 14.25
N GLN A 329 -0.59 -10.09 14.26
CA GLN A 329 0.85 -9.99 14.06
C GLN A 329 1.45 -9.16 15.18
N TYR A 330 2.60 -9.60 15.70
CA TYR A 330 3.28 -8.91 16.79
C TYR A 330 4.64 -8.40 16.33
N LEU A 331 4.99 -7.21 16.77
CA LEU A 331 6.30 -6.63 16.52
C LEU A 331 7.32 -7.12 17.55
N PRO A 332 8.60 -7.28 17.15
CA PRO A 332 9.67 -7.51 18.11
C PRO A 332 9.70 -6.40 19.18
N PRO A 333 10.17 -6.69 20.41
CA PRO A 333 10.16 -5.72 21.51
C PRO A 333 10.79 -4.36 21.17
N ALA A 334 11.93 -4.37 20.48
CA ALA A 334 12.61 -3.14 20.07
C ALA A 334 11.75 -2.27 19.13
N LEU A 335 11.03 -2.90 18.20
CA LEU A 335 10.18 -2.17 17.27
C LEU A 335 8.86 -1.74 17.92
N SER A 336 8.30 -2.56 18.82
CA SER A 336 7.16 -2.18 19.66
C SER A 336 7.46 -0.90 20.45
N GLN A 337 8.65 -0.83 21.06
CA GLN A 337 9.09 0.34 21.81
C GLN A 337 9.13 1.60 20.94
N VAL A 338 9.72 1.50 19.74
CA VAL A 338 9.83 2.62 18.81
C VAL A 338 8.46 3.10 18.35
N VAL A 339 7.53 2.19 18.03
CA VAL A 339 6.17 2.56 17.62
C VAL A 339 5.43 3.27 18.75
N VAL A 340 5.52 2.77 19.98
CA VAL A 340 4.88 3.42 21.13
C VAL A 340 5.48 4.80 21.39
N GLN A 341 6.81 4.95 21.35
CA GLN A 341 7.44 6.27 21.48
C GLN A 341 7.02 7.23 20.38
N TYR A 342 6.92 6.76 19.14
CA TYR A 342 6.38 7.55 18.03
C TYR A 342 4.95 8.02 18.30
N LEU A 343 4.04 7.10 18.66
CA LEU A 343 2.63 7.41 18.92
C LEU A 343 2.44 8.35 20.11
N VAL A 344 3.28 8.24 21.15
CA VAL A 344 3.16 9.04 22.38
C VAL A 344 3.82 10.42 22.24
N LEU A 345 5.00 10.50 21.62
CA LEU A 345 5.84 11.71 21.63
C LEU A 345 5.79 12.48 20.31
N VAL A 346 5.99 11.78 19.19
CA VAL A 346 6.25 12.40 17.88
C VAL A 346 4.95 12.70 17.12
N LEU A 347 4.01 11.76 17.12
CA LEU A 347 2.75 11.90 16.39
C LEU A 347 1.91 13.10 16.88
N PRO A 348 1.72 13.34 18.19
CA PRO A 348 0.96 14.51 18.64
C PRO A 348 1.61 15.82 18.20
N PHE A 349 2.94 15.90 18.26
CA PHE A 349 3.68 17.09 17.84
C PHE A 349 3.60 17.33 16.33
N SER A 350 3.71 16.29 15.50
CA SER A 350 3.59 16.46 14.05
C SER A 350 2.18 16.88 13.63
N GLN A 351 1.15 16.37 14.32
CA GLN A 351 -0.25 16.78 14.17
C GLN A 351 -0.45 18.25 14.59
N GLN A 352 0.11 18.65 15.74
CA GLN A 352 0.11 20.04 16.20
C GLN A 352 0.79 20.97 15.20
N LEU A 353 1.97 20.62 14.69
CA LEU A 353 2.67 21.40 13.65
C LEU A 353 1.84 21.52 12.37
N SER A 354 1.19 20.43 11.95
CA SER A 354 0.36 20.42 10.73
C SER A 354 -0.84 21.36 10.88
N ARG A 355 -1.47 21.37 12.06
CA ARG A 355 -2.55 22.31 12.41
C ARG A 355 -2.05 23.75 12.47
N LEU A 356 -1.02 24.02 13.27
CA LEU A 356 -0.55 25.37 13.57
C LEU A 356 0.15 26.07 12.39
N VAL A 357 0.74 25.31 11.45
CA VAL A 357 1.55 25.86 10.35
C VAL A 357 0.86 25.76 8.99
N TYR A 358 0.07 24.70 8.77
CA TYR A 358 -0.54 24.42 7.46
C TYR A 358 -2.07 24.40 7.49
N ASP A 359 -2.69 24.72 8.63
CA ASP A 359 -4.15 24.77 8.82
C ASP A 359 -4.84 23.46 8.38
N GLN A 360 -4.19 22.32 8.63
CA GLN A 360 -4.77 21.01 8.33
C GLN A 360 -5.83 20.66 9.37
N PRO A 361 -7.10 20.42 8.97
CA PRO A 361 -8.21 20.35 9.91
C PRO A 361 -8.32 19.01 10.66
N GLU A 362 -7.72 17.94 10.14
CA GLU A 362 -7.92 16.58 10.68
C GLU A 362 -6.61 15.85 11.01
N ASP A 363 -6.57 15.31 12.22
CA ASP A 363 -5.50 14.43 12.68
C ASP A 363 -5.67 13.02 12.09
N SER A 364 -4.69 12.55 11.31
CA SER A 364 -4.69 11.18 10.79
C SER A 364 -4.80 10.15 11.92
N ALA A 365 -5.68 9.17 11.76
CA ALA A 365 -5.79 8.01 12.65
C ALA A 365 -4.91 6.81 12.22
N PHE A 366 -4.16 6.98 11.14
CA PHE A 366 -3.33 5.94 10.52
C PHE A 366 -1.86 6.13 10.88
N LEU A 367 -1.15 5.01 10.94
CA LEU A 367 0.29 4.95 11.20
C LEU A 367 1.11 5.37 9.97
#